data_AF-A0AA90UH53-F1
#
_entry.id   AF-A0AA90UH53-F1
#
_cell.length_a   1.000
_cell.length_b   1.000
_cell.length_c   1.000
_cell.angle_alpha   90.00
_cell.angle_beta   90.00
_cell.angle_gamma   90.00
#
_symmetry.space_group_name_H-M   'P 1'
#
loop_
_entity.id
_entity.type
_entity.pdbx_description
1 polymer ?
#
loop_
_entity_poly.entity_id
_entity_poly.type
_entity_poly.pdbx_seq_one_letter_code
_entity_poly.pdbx_strand_id
1 'polypeptide(L)'
;MSKSYKVSKKTMNMGPKEGKTVYSVRPYSYGTLTTKDIANQIAMESTATPADVMAVLDRYTYYVKENLKKGYDIELFGFGKLYLRFLTGKAVEKEKDATAKLVKSILPAFRPSYYLLKNGSRVYNLIPDSIELVKYGDEKKDKPTGGTTDEEKKPTTGDSTNGGENAGGENTGGSENTGGSENTGGTGSESGDNVNF
;
A
#
# COMPACT_ATOMS: atom_id res chain seq x y z
N MET A 1 9.33 9.07 12.26
CA MET A 1 9.23 9.20 10.78
C MET A 1 8.05 10.10 10.44
N SER A 2 8.02 10.75 9.28
CA SER A 2 6.88 11.57 8.87
C SER A 2 6.00 10.84 7.83
N LYS A 3 4.69 11.08 7.90
CA LYS A 3 3.72 10.70 6.87
C LYS A 3 3.09 11.97 6.34
N SER A 4 3.32 12.29 5.08
CA SER A 4 2.79 13.52 4.55
C SER A 4 1.37 13.45 4.05
N TYR A 5 0.73 14.62 4.03
CA TYR A 5 -0.66 14.80 3.63
C TYR A 5 -0.80 15.93 2.61
N LYS A 6 -1.86 15.85 1.79
CA LYS A 6 -2.30 16.95 0.91
C LYS A 6 -3.62 17.52 1.39
N VAL A 7 -3.76 18.83 1.24
CA VAL A 7 -5.03 19.52 1.46
C VAL A 7 -5.72 19.66 0.12
N SER A 8 -6.95 19.17 0.04
CA SER A 8 -7.82 19.34 -1.13
C SER A 8 -8.91 20.35 -0.80
N LYS A 9 -9.23 21.24 -1.76
CA LYS A 9 -10.33 22.19 -1.66
C LYS A 9 -11.49 21.71 -2.52
N LYS A 10 -12.72 21.85 -2.03
CA LYS A 10 -13.93 21.56 -2.79
C LYS A 10 -15.03 22.55 -2.42
N THR A 11 -15.68 23.14 -3.41
CA THR A 11 -16.94 23.86 -3.19
C THR A 11 -18.05 22.82 -3.09
N MET A 12 -18.85 22.92 -2.03
CA MET A 12 -19.99 22.02 -1.84
C MET A 12 -21.17 22.49 -2.66
N ASN A 13 -21.69 21.62 -3.52
CA ASN A 13 -22.80 21.96 -4.40
C ASN A 13 -24.17 21.56 -3.80
N MET A 14 -24.19 20.87 -2.66
CA MET A 14 -25.40 20.38 -2.00
C MET A 14 -25.19 20.20 -0.49
N GLY A 15 -26.29 20.19 0.26
CA GLY A 15 -26.33 19.87 1.68
C GLY A 15 -26.09 21.08 2.61
N PRO A 16 -25.89 20.86 3.92
CA PRO A 16 -25.84 21.95 4.92
C PRO A 16 -24.70 22.96 4.72
N LYS A 17 -23.73 22.65 3.85
CA LYS A 17 -22.58 23.52 3.51
C LYS A 17 -22.60 23.98 2.05
N GLU A 18 -23.73 23.88 1.36
CA GLU A 18 -23.89 24.32 -0.03
C GLU A 18 -23.39 25.76 -0.23
N GLY A 19 -22.68 25.98 -1.34
CA GLY A 19 -22.02 27.25 -1.67
C GLY A 19 -20.73 27.53 -0.88
N LYS A 20 -20.41 26.76 0.17
CA LYS A 20 -19.17 26.96 0.96
C LYS A 20 -18.01 26.12 0.42
N THR A 21 -16.82 26.72 0.44
CA THR A 21 -15.56 26.02 0.23
C THR A 21 -15.19 25.23 1.47
N VAL A 22 -14.98 23.92 1.32
CA VAL A 22 -14.49 23.03 2.37
C VAL A 22 -13.11 22.49 2.00
N TYR A 23 -12.33 22.18 3.04
CA TYR A 23 -11.00 21.59 2.91
C TYR A 23 -11.00 20.19 3.50
N SER A 24 -10.34 19.25 2.84
CA SER A 24 -10.14 17.90 3.38
C SER A 24 -8.68 17.48 3.26
N VAL A 25 -8.21 16.80 4.31
CA VAL A 25 -6.86 16.24 4.40
C VAL A 25 -6.90 14.82 3.85
N ARG A 26 -5.95 14.49 2.99
CA ARG A 26 -5.77 13.13 2.46
C ARG A 26 -4.31 12.71 2.57
N PRO A 27 -4.03 11.43 2.86
CA PRO A 27 -2.65 10.95 2.90
C PRO A 27 -2.00 11.13 1.53
N TYR A 28 -0.73 11.54 1.53
CA TYR A 28 0.09 11.52 0.33
C TYR A 28 0.78 10.15 0.22
N SER A 29 0.78 9.60 -1.01
CA SER A 29 1.51 8.38 -1.35
C SER A 29 2.68 8.76 -2.25
N TYR A 30 3.87 8.28 -1.93
CA TYR A 30 5.09 8.46 -2.75
C TYR A 30 5.20 7.45 -3.89
N GLY A 31 4.25 6.52 -3.99
CA GLY A 31 4.25 5.45 -4.96
C GLY A 31 4.02 4.10 -4.31
N THR A 32 4.25 3.05 -5.10
CA THR A 32 4.10 1.66 -4.68
C THR A 32 5.46 0.99 -4.78
N LEU A 33 5.91 0.35 -3.70
CA LEU A 33 7.06 -0.55 -3.77
C LEU A 33 6.60 -1.86 -4.39
N THR A 34 7.29 -2.31 -5.44
CA THR A 34 6.99 -3.56 -6.12
C THR A 34 7.51 -4.76 -5.32
N THR A 35 7.02 -5.96 -5.61
CA THR A 35 7.56 -7.19 -5.01
C THR A 35 9.06 -7.34 -5.27
N LYS A 36 9.57 -6.87 -6.40
CA LYS A 36 11.01 -6.86 -6.72
C LYS A 36 11.78 -5.91 -5.80
N ASP A 37 11.24 -4.72 -5.54
CA ASP A 37 11.86 -3.75 -4.62
C ASP A 37 11.93 -4.32 -3.20
N ILE A 38 10.85 -4.96 -2.74
CA ILE A 38 10.81 -5.62 -1.43
C ILE A 38 11.75 -6.82 -1.39
N ALA A 39 11.82 -7.63 -2.45
CA ALA A 39 12.74 -8.76 -2.51
C ALA A 39 14.21 -8.32 -2.42
N ASN A 40 14.57 -7.21 -3.05
CA ASN A 40 15.90 -6.61 -2.92
C ASN A 40 16.16 -6.17 -1.47
N GLN A 41 15.20 -5.52 -0.82
CA GLN A 41 15.35 -5.09 0.58
C GLN A 41 15.55 -6.29 1.53
N ILE A 42 14.78 -7.37 1.37
CA ILE A 42 14.92 -8.59 2.18
C ILE A 42 16.27 -9.26 1.92
N ALA A 43 16.70 -9.35 0.65
CA ALA A 43 17.98 -9.92 0.28
C ALA A 43 19.16 -9.15 0.91
N MET A 44 19.08 -7.82 0.99
CA MET A 44 20.10 -7.00 1.66
C MET A 44 20.24 -7.28 3.16
N GLU A 45 19.17 -7.72 3.80
CA GLU A 45 19.11 -7.99 5.25
C GLU A 45 19.14 -9.51 5.57
N SER A 46 19.49 -10.34 4.59
CA SER A 46 19.53 -11.80 4.73
C SER A 46 20.66 -12.44 3.91
N THR A 47 20.76 -13.76 3.96
CA THR A 47 21.70 -14.53 3.12
C THR A 47 21.09 -14.97 1.79
N ALA A 48 19.81 -14.66 1.54
CA ALA A 48 19.10 -15.05 0.32
C ALA A 48 19.39 -14.07 -0.82
N THR A 49 19.42 -14.56 -2.07
CA THR A 49 19.46 -13.67 -3.23
C THR A 49 18.07 -13.09 -3.49
N PRO A 50 17.94 -11.95 -4.20
CA PRO A 50 16.63 -11.44 -4.60
C PRO A 50 15.80 -12.45 -5.41
N ALA A 51 16.45 -13.32 -6.19
CA ALA A 51 15.79 -14.38 -6.95
C ALA A 51 15.18 -15.45 -6.02
N ASP A 52 15.91 -15.84 -4.98
CA ASP A 52 15.42 -16.80 -3.98
C ASP A 52 14.22 -16.23 -3.22
N VAL A 53 14.29 -14.95 -2.81
CA VAL A 53 13.17 -14.27 -2.12
C VAL A 53 11.92 -14.23 -3.01
N MET A 54 12.08 -13.88 -4.29
CA MET A 54 10.97 -13.88 -5.24
C MET A 54 10.34 -15.28 -5.40
N ALA A 55 11.17 -16.33 -5.51
CA ALA A 55 10.70 -17.70 -5.61
C ALA A 55 9.93 -18.15 -4.37
N VAL A 56 10.40 -17.76 -3.17
CA VAL A 56 9.70 -18.03 -1.91
C VAL A 56 8.35 -17.32 -1.86
N LEU A 57 8.28 -16.04 -2.22
CA LEU A 57 7.03 -15.26 -2.19
C LEU A 57 6.00 -15.79 -3.21
N ASP A 58 6.44 -16.19 -4.41
CA ASP A 58 5.59 -16.84 -5.40
C ASP A 58 5.02 -18.16 -4.87
N ARG A 59 5.90 -19.02 -4.33
CA ARG A 59 5.48 -20.31 -3.79
C ARG A 59 4.59 -20.17 -2.55
N TYR A 60 4.86 -19.17 -1.72
CA TYR A 60 4.02 -18.84 -0.58
C TYR A 60 2.61 -18.45 -1.02
N THR A 61 2.49 -17.62 -2.05
CA THR A 61 1.19 -17.21 -2.62
C THR A 61 0.38 -18.41 -3.10
N TYR A 62 1.03 -19.42 -3.68
CA TYR A 62 0.38 -20.69 -4.03
C TYR A 62 -0.21 -21.41 -2.79
N TYR A 63 0.59 -21.59 -1.74
CA TYR A 63 0.12 -22.28 -0.52
C TYR A 63 -0.93 -21.51 0.26
N VAL A 64 -0.90 -20.17 0.24
CA VAL A 64 -1.98 -19.33 0.80
C VAL A 64 -3.31 -19.69 0.14
N LYS A 65 -3.36 -19.77 -1.20
CA LYS A 65 -4.59 -20.13 -1.93
C LYS A 65 -5.07 -21.55 -1.58
N GLU A 66 -4.17 -22.52 -1.56
CA GLU A 66 -4.50 -23.91 -1.22
C GLU A 66 -5.05 -24.06 0.20
N ASN A 67 -4.49 -23.33 1.16
CA ASN A 67 -4.90 -23.44 2.56
C ASN A 67 -6.19 -22.64 2.85
N LEU A 68 -6.39 -21.48 2.19
CA LEU A 68 -7.67 -20.76 2.25
C LEU A 68 -8.83 -21.61 1.70
N LYS A 69 -8.59 -22.35 0.60
CA LYS A 69 -9.59 -23.29 0.04
C LYS A 69 -9.99 -24.39 1.03
N LYS A 70 -9.09 -24.79 1.92
CA LYS A 70 -9.34 -25.80 2.98
C LYS A 70 -10.02 -25.20 4.22
N GLY A 71 -10.26 -23.88 4.24
CA GLY A 71 -10.90 -23.19 5.35
C GLY A 71 -9.94 -22.72 6.45
N TYR A 72 -8.62 -22.72 6.21
CA TYR A 72 -7.65 -22.16 7.15
C TYR A 72 -7.50 -20.65 6.98
N ASP A 73 -7.39 -19.96 8.11
CA ASP A 73 -6.86 -18.60 8.16
C ASP A 73 -5.33 -18.66 8.14
N ILE A 74 -4.69 -17.74 7.40
CA ILE A 74 -3.24 -17.69 7.26
C ILE A 74 -2.69 -16.54 8.09
N GLU A 75 -1.95 -16.88 9.14
CA GLU A 75 -1.20 -15.91 9.93
C GLU A 75 0.08 -15.48 9.19
N LEU A 76 0.27 -14.17 9.10
CA LEU A 76 1.46 -13.50 8.62
C LEU A 76 2.17 -12.91 9.83
N PHE A 77 3.35 -13.45 10.16
CA PHE A 77 4.14 -13.18 11.36
C PHE A 77 4.16 -11.71 11.78
N GLY A 78 3.32 -11.32 12.75
CA GLY A 78 3.21 -9.94 13.24
C GLY A 78 2.46 -8.95 12.34
N PHE A 79 2.19 -9.31 11.07
CA PHE A 79 1.42 -8.49 10.13
C PHE A 79 -0.08 -8.61 10.42
N GLY A 80 -0.60 -9.83 10.51
CA GLY A 80 -2.03 -10.09 10.66
C GLY A 80 -2.48 -11.41 10.07
N LYS A 81 -3.78 -11.58 9.86
CA LYS A 81 -4.37 -12.81 9.32
C LYS A 81 -5.07 -12.56 8.00
N LEU A 82 -4.78 -13.38 6.99
CA LEU A 82 -5.55 -13.50 5.75
C LEU A 82 -6.61 -14.58 5.91
N TYR A 83 -7.85 -14.29 5.55
CA TYR A 83 -8.99 -15.20 5.70
C TYR A 83 -10.02 -14.99 4.62
N LEU A 84 -10.94 -15.95 4.44
CA LEU A 84 -12.09 -15.79 3.56
C LEU A 84 -13.24 -15.16 4.35
N ARG A 85 -13.67 -13.97 3.94
CA ARG A 85 -14.82 -13.26 4.50
C ARG A 85 -16.07 -13.54 3.68
N PHE A 86 -17.16 -13.85 4.37
CA PHE A 86 -18.49 -13.94 3.75
C PHE A 86 -19.15 -12.56 3.75
N LEU A 87 -19.68 -12.16 2.60
CA LEU A 87 -20.65 -11.08 2.50
C LEU A 87 -22.04 -11.69 2.60
N THR A 88 -22.71 -11.43 3.71
CA THR A 88 -24.02 -12.03 4.01
C THR A 88 -25.18 -11.11 3.67
N GLY A 89 -26.35 -11.70 3.46
CA GLY A 89 -27.62 -11.01 3.43
C GLY A 89 -28.07 -10.53 4.81
N LYS A 90 -29.32 -10.07 4.89
CA LYS A 90 -29.93 -9.71 6.18
C LYS A 90 -30.02 -10.93 7.07
N ALA A 91 -29.86 -10.72 8.37
CA ALA A 91 -30.09 -11.76 9.38
C ALA A 91 -31.54 -12.26 9.32
N VAL A 92 -31.74 -13.50 9.75
CA VAL A 92 -33.05 -14.17 9.79
C VAL A 92 -33.41 -14.48 11.24
N GLU A 93 -34.71 -14.55 11.54
CA GLU A 93 -35.20 -14.75 12.90
C GLU A 93 -35.12 -16.21 13.38
N LYS A 94 -35.20 -17.18 12.46
CA LYS A 94 -35.25 -18.60 12.80
C LYS A 94 -33.99 -19.30 12.31
N GLU A 95 -33.42 -20.14 13.17
CA GLU A 95 -32.19 -20.89 12.88
C GLU A 95 -32.28 -21.74 11.60
N LYS A 96 -33.43 -22.39 11.36
CA LYS A 96 -33.65 -23.20 10.15
C LYS A 96 -33.54 -22.41 8.84
N ASP A 97 -33.75 -21.09 8.88
CA ASP A 97 -33.67 -20.21 7.73
C ASP A 97 -32.22 -19.68 7.53
N ALA A 98 -31.35 -19.88 8.52
CA ALA A 98 -29.94 -19.47 8.51
C ALA A 98 -29.09 -20.45 7.69
N THR A 99 -29.28 -20.43 6.37
CA THR A 99 -28.64 -21.36 5.43
C THR A 99 -27.54 -20.67 4.60
N ALA A 100 -26.75 -21.46 3.86
CA ALA A 100 -25.73 -20.96 2.94
C ALA A 100 -26.27 -19.98 1.88
N LYS A 101 -27.60 -19.97 1.61
CA LYS A 101 -28.24 -18.97 0.73
C LYS A 101 -28.10 -17.53 1.23
N LEU A 102 -27.82 -17.33 2.53
CA LEU A 102 -27.52 -16.02 3.08
C LEU A 102 -26.13 -15.52 2.68
N VAL A 103 -25.21 -16.39 2.26
CA VAL A 103 -23.89 -15.98 1.75
C VAL A 103 -24.05 -15.51 0.31
N LYS A 104 -23.88 -14.20 0.09
CA LYS A 104 -23.97 -13.58 -1.24
C LYS A 104 -22.69 -13.76 -2.03
N SER A 105 -21.54 -13.65 -1.37
CA SER A 105 -20.23 -13.85 -1.97
C SER A 105 -19.16 -14.11 -0.91
N ILE A 106 -18.01 -14.62 -1.37
CA ILE A 106 -16.83 -14.90 -0.55
C ILE A 106 -15.67 -14.09 -1.14
N LEU A 107 -14.93 -13.37 -0.29
CA LEU A 107 -13.77 -12.59 -0.70
C LEU A 107 -12.61 -12.72 0.29
N PRO A 108 -11.35 -12.64 -0.17
CA PRO A 108 -10.21 -12.58 0.73
C PRO A 108 -10.24 -11.27 1.52
N ALA A 109 -9.99 -11.37 2.83
CA ALA A 109 -9.87 -10.25 3.73
C ALA A 109 -8.59 -10.35 4.55
N PHE A 110 -8.07 -9.20 4.97
CA PHE A 110 -6.91 -9.10 5.85
C PHE A 110 -7.33 -8.43 7.16
N ARG A 111 -7.00 -9.06 8.29
CA ARG A 111 -7.12 -8.47 9.62
C ARG A 111 -5.72 -8.15 10.13
N PRO A 112 -5.32 -6.88 10.19
CA PRO A 112 -4.03 -6.49 10.76
C PRO A 112 -3.90 -6.97 12.20
N SER A 113 -2.69 -7.36 12.61
CA SER A 113 -2.39 -7.72 13.99
C SER A 113 -2.52 -6.49 14.87
N TYR A 114 -3.14 -6.67 16.04
CA TYR A 114 -3.27 -5.63 17.06
C TYR A 114 -3.28 -6.25 18.45
N TYR A 115 -2.97 -5.43 19.45
CA TYR A 115 -3.26 -5.71 20.85
C TYR A 115 -4.28 -4.73 21.40
N LEU A 116 -4.97 -5.13 22.47
CA LEU A 116 -5.98 -4.31 23.13
C LEU A 116 -5.36 -3.59 24.33
N LEU A 117 -5.63 -2.29 24.42
CA LEU A 117 -5.40 -1.52 25.63
C LEU A 117 -6.50 -1.82 26.66
N LYS A 118 -6.25 -1.48 27.92
CA LYS A 118 -7.22 -1.67 29.02
C LYS A 118 -8.57 -0.98 28.77
N ASN A 119 -8.59 0.08 27.96
CA ASN A 119 -9.79 0.82 27.57
C ASN A 119 -10.51 0.24 26.33
N GLY A 120 -10.09 -0.93 25.84
CA GLY A 120 -10.67 -1.58 24.65
C GLY A 120 -10.18 -1.03 23.30
N SER A 121 -9.32 -0.01 23.29
CA SER A 121 -8.74 0.52 22.05
C SER A 121 -7.73 -0.46 21.45
N ARG A 122 -7.72 -0.57 20.12
CA ARG A 122 -6.76 -1.40 19.38
C ARG A 122 -5.51 -0.59 19.05
N VAL A 123 -4.34 -1.20 19.27
CA VAL A 123 -3.07 -0.68 18.77
C VAL A 123 -2.52 -1.68 17.77
N TYR A 124 -2.34 -1.25 16.53
CA TYR A 124 -1.94 -2.09 15.41
C TYR A 124 -0.43 -2.22 15.31
N ASN A 125 0.07 -3.45 15.14
CA ASN A 125 1.51 -3.73 15.04
C ASN A 125 2.15 -3.14 13.77
N LEU A 126 1.35 -2.85 12.75
CA LEU A 126 1.80 -2.27 11.49
C LEU A 126 1.90 -0.74 11.50
N ILE A 127 1.56 -0.10 12.64
CA ILE A 127 1.75 1.33 12.83
C ILE A 127 3.02 1.51 13.66
N PRO A 128 4.04 2.23 13.17
CA PRO A 128 5.23 2.53 13.95
C PRO A 128 4.89 3.37 15.18
N ASP A 129 5.74 3.30 16.21
CA ASP A 129 5.54 3.97 17.50
C ASP A 129 5.29 5.49 17.38
N SER A 130 5.87 6.13 16.37
CA SER A 130 5.67 7.56 16.09
C SER A 130 5.57 7.89 14.61
N ILE A 131 4.54 8.66 14.27
CA ILE A 131 4.33 9.25 12.95
C ILE A 131 4.05 10.75 13.12
N GLU A 132 4.87 11.57 12.49
CA GLU A 132 4.62 13.01 12.39
C GLU A 132 3.85 13.31 11.08
N LEU A 133 2.79 14.11 11.16
CA LEU A 133 2.03 14.52 9.98
C LEU A 133 2.57 15.83 9.42
N VAL A 134 3.11 15.78 8.21
CA VAL A 134 3.71 16.95 7.56
C VAL A 134 2.97 17.26 6.26
N LYS A 135 2.74 18.55 5.96
CA LYS A 135 2.12 18.92 4.70
C LYS A 135 3.08 18.61 3.55
N TYR A 136 2.58 17.94 2.51
CA TYR A 136 3.40 17.60 1.34
C TYR A 136 4.02 18.87 0.73
N GLY A 137 5.34 18.83 0.53
CA GLY A 137 6.15 19.96 0.07
C GLY A 137 6.77 20.81 1.18
N ASP A 138 6.26 20.73 2.41
CA ASP A 138 6.84 21.40 3.58
C ASP A 138 7.85 20.52 4.33
N GLU A 139 7.93 19.23 3.99
CA GLU A 139 8.87 18.24 4.57
C GLU A 139 10.35 18.63 4.48
N LYS A 140 10.71 19.51 3.53
CA LYS A 140 12.09 19.95 3.30
C LYS A 140 12.46 21.25 4.01
N LYS A 141 11.52 21.87 4.74
CA LYS A 141 11.75 23.20 5.34
C LYS A 141 12.46 23.16 6.70
N ASP A 142 12.45 22.00 7.37
CA ASP A 142 13.07 21.81 8.69
C ASP A 142 14.26 20.84 8.61
N LYS A 143 15.31 21.24 7.90
CA LYS A 143 16.67 20.78 8.17
C LYS A 143 17.60 21.99 8.05
N PRO A 144 18.23 22.47 9.14
CA PRO A 144 19.40 23.30 8.98
C PRO A 144 20.49 22.39 8.42
N THR A 145 20.82 22.55 7.14
CA THR A 145 22.11 22.11 6.58
C THR A 145 23.20 22.92 7.28
N GLY A 146 23.63 22.44 8.44
CA GLY A 146 24.89 22.86 9.06
C GLY A 146 26.04 22.17 8.33
N GLY A 147 26.92 22.96 7.71
CA GLY A 147 28.12 22.47 7.04
C GLY A 147 28.72 23.47 6.06
N THR A 148 29.22 24.57 6.61
CA THR A 148 30.41 25.34 6.19
C THR A 148 30.72 25.48 4.69
N THR A 149 30.55 26.71 4.20
CA THR A 149 31.36 27.32 3.14
C THR A 149 32.83 27.15 3.42
N ASP A 150 33.56 26.53 2.50
CA ASP A 150 34.96 26.84 2.23
C ASP A 150 35.17 26.79 0.71
N GLU A 151 35.66 27.92 0.20
CA GLU A 151 36.17 28.09 -1.15
C GLU A 151 37.41 27.21 -1.32
N GLU A 152 37.51 26.45 -2.42
CA GLU A 152 38.63 26.53 -3.36
C GLU A 152 38.64 25.37 -4.38
N LYS A 153 38.99 25.77 -5.61
CA LYS A 153 39.68 24.99 -6.67
C LYS A 153 38.90 23.94 -7.48
N LYS A 154 38.39 24.45 -8.60
CA LYS A 154 38.33 23.75 -9.89
C LYS A 154 39.73 23.32 -10.35
N PRO A 155 39.88 22.09 -10.89
CA PRO A 155 40.76 21.87 -12.02
C PRO A 155 39.97 21.45 -13.27
N THR A 156 40.35 22.09 -14.37
CA THR A 156 40.31 21.65 -15.77
C THR A 156 40.58 20.13 -15.89
N THR A 157 40.01 19.35 -16.80
CA THR A 157 40.14 19.43 -18.28
C THR A 157 39.21 18.35 -18.84
N GLY A 158 38.37 18.67 -19.83
CA GLY A 158 37.47 17.72 -20.48
C GLY A 158 37.54 17.91 -21.99
N ASP A 159 38.32 17.04 -22.61
CA ASP A 159 38.60 16.95 -24.04
C ASP A 159 37.30 16.78 -24.86
N SER A 160 37.21 17.51 -25.96
CA SER A 160 36.13 17.38 -26.95
C SER A 160 36.75 16.89 -28.24
N THR A 161 36.47 15.63 -28.61
CA THR A 161 36.60 15.20 -30.00
C THR A 161 35.34 14.43 -30.40
N ASN A 162 34.66 14.99 -31.39
CA ASN A 162 33.56 14.41 -32.14
C ASN A 162 34.19 13.58 -33.28
N GLY A 163 33.71 12.36 -33.52
CA GLY A 163 34.23 11.49 -34.59
C GLY A 163 33.31 10.28 -34.79
N GLY A 164 32.61 10.27 -35.93
CA GLY A 164 31.45 9.43 -36.20
C GLY A 164 31.71 8.03 -36.76
N GLU A 165 30.57 7.36 -36.95
CA GLU A 165 30.24 6.31 -37.93
C GLU A 165 30.74 4.87 -37.69
N ASN A 166 29.81 3.95 -37.38
CA ASN A 166 29.34 3.00 -38.39
C ASN A 166 28.06 2.22 -38.01
N ALA A 167 27.39 1.76 -39.05
CA ALA A 167 26.03 1.23 -39.14
C ALA A 167 25.91 -0.31 -39.01
N GLY A 168 24.65 -0.77 -38.89
CA GLY A 168 24.16 -2.16 -39.11
C GLY A 168 23.17 -2.59 -38.03
N GLY A 169 21.84 -2.59 -38.25
CA GLY A 169 21.04 -3.71 -38.82
C GLY A 169 20.75 -4.74 -37.71
N GLU A 170 19.56 -5.22 -37.35
CA GLU A 170 18.27 -5.56 -37.99
C GLU A 170 17.18 -5.53 -36.88
N ASN A 171 15.99 -4.96 -37.09
CA ASN A 171 14.71 -5.58 -37.50
C ASN A 171 13.90 -6.38 -36.42
N THR A 172 12.61 -6.00 -36.35
CA THR A 172 11.38 -6.80 -36.10
C THR A 172 10.84 -7.04 -34.67
N GLY A 173 9.53 -6.73 -34.53
CA GLY A 173 8.57 -7.30 -33.57
C GLY A 173 8.21 -6.36 -32.43
N GLY A 174 7.07 -5.66 -32.40
CA GLY A 174 5.71 -6.14 -32.62
C GLY A 174 5.06 -6.45 -31.27
N SER A 175 4.27 -5.51 -30.72
CA SER A 175 3.11 -5.86 -29.88
C SER A 175 2.20 -4.65 -29.69
N GLU A 176 0.97 -4.89 -30.10
CA GLU A 176 -0.25 -4.17 -29.82
C GLU A 176 -0.60 -4.16 -28.31
N ASN A 177 -1.12 -3.02 -27.88
CA ASN A 177 -2.44 -2.84 -27.26
C ASN A 177 -2.70 -3.18 -25.77
N THR A 178 -3.50 -2.25 -25.22
CA THR A 178 -4.56 -2.39 -24.21
C THR A 178 -4.25 -2.36 -22.70
N GLY A 179 -4.85 -1.35 -22.05
CA GLY A 179 -5.79 -1.65 -20.97
C GLY A 179 -5.34 -1.30 -19.55
N GLY A 180 -5.11 -0.01 -19.27
CA GLY A 180 -5.03 0.49 -17.90
C GLY A 180 -6.38 0.35 -17.18
N SER A 181 -6.49 -0.62 -16.27
CA SER A 181 -7.58 -0.71 -15.31
C SER A 181 -7.26 0.13 -14.09
N GLU A 182 -8.03 1.21 -13.90
CA GLU A 182 -8.01 2.05 -12.70
C GLU A 182 -8.67 1.29 -11.53
N ASN A 183 -7.88 0.84 -10.57
CA ASN A 183 -8.41 0.34 -9.30
C ASN A 183 -8.58 1.52 -8.32
N THR A 184 -9.78 2.07 -8.28
CA THR A 184 -10.20 3.08 -7.29
C THR A 184 -10.55 2.38 -5.97
N GLY A 185 -9.56 2.28 -5.08
CA GLY A 185 -9.74 1.82 -3.71
C GLY A 185 -10.58 2.81 -2.90
N GLY A 186 -11.90 2.59 -2.88
CA GLY A 186 -12.85 3.30 -2.04
C GLY A 186 -12.61 2.99 -0.56
N THR A 187 -12.46 4.04 0.23
CA THR A 187 -12.46 4.01 1.69
C THR A 187 -13.83 3.57 2.19
N GLY A 188 -13.94 2.31 2.65
CA GLY A 188 -15.11 1.83 3.36
C GLY A 188 -15.16 2.43 4.76
N SER A 189 -16.15 3.28 5.02
CA SER A 189 -16.52 3.72 6.35
C SER A 189 -17.04 2.52 7.15
N GLU A 190 -16.33 2.17 8.23
CA GLU A 190 -16.81 1.21 9.22
C GLU A 190 -17.86 1.90 10.10
N SER A 191 -19.14 1.71 9.78
CA SER A 191 -20.19 1.77 10.79
C SER A 191 -20.18 0.42 11.51
N GLY A 192 -19.56 0.39 12.68
CA GLY A 192 -19.50 -0.78 13.55
C GLY A 192 -20.85 -1.02 14.23
N ASP A 193 -21.70 -1.84 13.62
CA ASP A 193 -22.75 -2.56 14.33
C ASP A 193 -22.09 -3.71 15.10
N ASN A 194 -21.76 -3.42 16.36
CA ASN A 194 -21.25 -4.40 17.30
C ASN A 194 -22.44 -5.20 17.86
N VAL A 195 -22.73 -6.36 17.27
CA VAL A 195 -23.54 -7.39 17.93
C VAL A 195 -22.60 -8.46 18.47
N ASN A 196 -22.39 -8.41 19.79
CA ASN A 196 -21.78 -9.50 20.55
C ASN A 196 -22.69 -10.73 20.46
N PHE A 197 -22.12 -11.86 20.06
CA PHE A 197 -22.51 -13.18 20.53
C PHE A 197 -21.23 -13.91 20.95
#